data_AF-A0A4Z1A6E4-F1
#
_entry.id   AF-A0A4Z1A6E4-F1
#
_cell.length_a   1.000
_cell.length_b   1.000
_cell.length_c   1.000
_cell.angle_alpha   90.00
_cell.angle_beta   90.00
_cell.angle_gamma   90.00
#
_symmetry.space_group_name_H-M   'P 1'
#
loop_
_entity.id
_entity.type
_entity.pdbx_description
1 polymer ?
#
loop_
_entity_poly.entity_id
_entity_poly.type
_entity_poly.pdbx_seq_one_letter_code
_entity_poly.pdbx_strand_id
1 'polypeptide(L)'
;MTNSPIVIFVYNRPEHTKRVIDSLFTNLESSDSDLIIYADYAKNDSHITKVNEVRSYIKSITGFKSIQIIERERNFGLAKSILSGVTDVLKRFETVIVLEDDIVVSPFFLQYMNLGLKKYKDVEKVASIHGYNYPIDTKGLKETFFIKGADCWGWGTWKRVWDQFETDGSKLLTELEDNNLLEEFNYGGHFKFSEMLKKQIEGKNDSWAVRWYASMFLLNKVTLYPKESLIQNIGLDSSGTHCNDDDFLSPSFSNQRVAYFPDKIENDRVARKRLSEYFESLTQQKNRNESKVRKIINLLYRKLFRLLFNNRREKEQDYYFGNFSSWGEAVKLCSGYASEVILEKVKNSLLKVKNGEAVYERDSVLFDEIHYSMPLLVSLLYLASQHEGKLNLLDFGGSLGSTYFQNRKFLNGLSICKWSIVEQQHFVKCGIENFQDDTLNFFNTIKEAVDTNKPNVILFSSTIQYLEDPFEILSQVLEHNFDFIIFDRTPLIYSDKTEHIMIQKVPEEIYKAEIPIRFMNHFSLSTFLAKNYEVFSEFDADEEIFPVDLEIKNKCIIFKKA
;
A
#
# COMPACT_ATOMS: atom_id res chain seq x y z
N MET A 1 -2.54 -36.99 -21.41
CA MET A 1 -1.62 -35.84 -21.21
C MET A 1 -1.65 -35.50 -19.75
N THR A 2 -0.48 -35.41 -19.15
CA THR A 2 -0.27 -34.90 -17.78
C THR A 2 -0.62 -33.41 -17.72
N ASN A 3 -1.07 -32.94 -16.56
CA ASN A 3 -1.26 -31.51 -16.32
C ASN A 3 0.05 -30.75 -16.51
N SER A 4 -0.05 -29.50 -16.92
CA SER A 4 1.11 -28.63 -17.10
C SER A 4 1.72 -28.30 -15.73
N PRO A 5 3.06 -28.22 -15.61
CA PRO A 5 3.69 -27.77 -14.37
C PRO A 5 3.27 -26.33 -14.06
N ILE A 6 3.07 -26.07 -12.77
CA ILE A 6 2.81 -24.74 -12.23
C ILE A 6 4.15 -24.20 -11.76
N VAL A 7 4.55 -23.03 -12.26
CA VAL A 7 5.72 -22.31 -11.76
C VAL A 7 5.28 -21.05 -11.03
N ILE A 8 5.82 -20.84 -9.83
CA ILE A 8 5.56 -19.65 -9.01
C ILE A 8 6.88 -18.95 -8.71
N PHE A 9 6.89 -17.64 -8.88
CA PHE A 9 8.01 -16.78 -8.52
C PHE A 9 7.70 -16.03 -7.24
N VAL A 10 8.49 -16.25 -6.19
CA VAL A 10 8.24 -15.70 -4.84
C VAL A 10 9.43 -14.91 -4.34
N TYR A 11 9.16 -13.90 -3.51
CA TYR A 11 10.21 -13.07 -2.91
C TYR A 11 10.06 -12.82 -1.41
N ASN A 12 9.49 -11.69 -1.00
CA ASN A 12 9.49 -11.19 0.37
C ASN A 12 8.07 -10.89 0.90
N ARG A 13 7.05 -11.54 0.31
CA ARG A 13 5.64 -11.39 0.71
C ARG A 13 5.07 -12.71 1.24
N PRO A 14 5.34 -13.06 2.51
CA PRO A 14 4.90 -14.34 3.09
C PRO A 14 3.39 -14.53 3.02
N GLU A 15 2.60 -13.53 3.41
CA GLU A 15 1.13 -13.61 3.38
C GLU A 15 0.56 -13.70 1.97
N HIS A 16 1.15 -12.99 1.00
CA HIS A 16 0.71 -13.08 -0.39
C HIS A 16 1.01 -14.47 -0.96
N THR A 17 2.25 -14.94 -0.75
CA THR A 17 2.68 -16.28 -1.16
C THR A 17 1.75 -17.35 -0.60
N LYS A 18 1.39 -17.24 0.69
CA LYS A 18 0.45 -18.15 1.35
C LYS A 18 -0.92 -18.13 0.70
N ARG A 19 -1.49 -16.95 0.45
CA ARG A 19 -2.80 -16.79 -0.22
C ARG A 19 -2.81 -17.36 -1.63
N VAL A 20 -1.73 -17.19 -2.39
CA VAL A 20 -1.59 -17.78 -3.74
C VAL A 20 -1.60 -19.29 -3.65
N ILE A 21 -0.79 -19.89 -2.78
CA ILE A 21 -0.75 -21.34 -2.57
C ILE A 21 -2.09 -21.89 -2.07
N ASP A 22 -2.71 -21.24 -1.09
CA ASP A 22 -4.03 -21.61 -0.56
C ASP A 22 -5.10 -21.60 -1.67
N SER A 23 -5.06 -20.60 -2.56
CA SER A 23 -5.98 -20.52 -3.70
C SER A 23 -5.74 -21.64 -4.72
N LEU A 24 -4.49 -22.06 -4.93
CA LEU A 24 -4.21 -23.22 -5.76
C LEU A 24 -4.77 -24.50 -5.16
N PHE A 25 -4.74 -24.69 -3.85
CA PHE A 25 -5.37 -25.86 -3.22
C PHE A 25 -6.88 -25.96 -3.43
N THR A 26 -7.55 -24.86 -3.80
CA THR A 26 -8.97 -24.90 -4.18
C THR A 26 -9.23 -25.49 -5.57
N ASN A 27 -8.19 -25.65 -6.40
CA ASN A 27 -8.29 -26.24 -7.73
C ASN A 27 -8.12 -27.76 -7.65
N LEU A 28 -9.03 -28.51 -8.26
CA LEU A 28 -9.02 -29.97 -8.26
C LEU A 28 -7.78 -30.55 -8.95
N GLU A 29 -7.24 -29.86 -9.95
CA GLU A 29 -6.08 -30.28 -10.72
C GLU A 29 -4.74 -30.14 -9.97
N SER A 30 -4.72 -29.50 -8.79
CA SER A 30 -3.49 -29.22 -8.04
C SER A 30 -2.78 -30.48 -7.57
N SER A 31 -3.51 -31.49 -7.08
CA SER A 31 -2.93 -32.76 -6.63
C SER A 31 -2.28 -33.56 -7.76
N ASP A 32 -2.65 -33.29 -9.01
CA ASP A 32 -2.12 -33.94 -10.20
C ASP A 32 -1.06 -33.10 -10.94
N SER A 33 -0.74 -31.92 -10.42
CA SER A 33 0.17 -30.96 -11.06
C SER A 33 1.51 -30.90 -10.33
N ASP A 34 2.59 -30.80 -11.11
CA ASP A 34 3.94 -30.56 -10.59
C ASP A 34 4.07 -29.07 -10.24
N LEU A 35 4.47 -28.75 -9.00
CA LEU A 35 4.69 -27.38 -8.53
C LEU A 35 6.19 -27.06 -8.48
N ILE A 36 6.59 -25.97 -9.12
CA ILE A 36 7.97 -25.51 -9.20
C ILE A 36 8.04 -24.09 -8.64
N ILE A 37 8.76 -23.87 -7.55
CA ILE A 37 8.83 -22.58 -6.88
C ILE A 37 10.24 -22.01 -7.02
N TYR A 38 10.35 -20.85 -7.65
CA TYR A 38 11.59 -20.06 -7.67
C TYR A 38 11.52 -19.01 -6.58
N ALA A 39 12.36 -19.15 -5.55
CA ALA A 39 12.45 -18.21 -4.44
C ALA A 39 13.71 -17.35 -4.58
N ASP A 40 13.53 -16.04 -4.80
CA ASP A 40 14.66 -15.13 -4.95
C ASP A 40 15.41 -14.92 -3.62
N TYR A 41 16.63 -14.38 -3.65
CA TYR A 41 17.36 -14.00 -2.42
C TYR A 41 17.10 -12.54 -2.06
N ALA A 42 17.28 -12.17 -0.79
CA ALA A 42 17.14 -10.80 -0.31
C ALA A 42 18.02 -9.82 -1.10
N LYS A 43 17.47 -8.66 -1.45
CA LYS A 43 18.18 -7.60 -2.21
C LYS A 43 19.06 -6.76 -1.28
N ASN A 44 18.65 -6.66 -0.01
CA ASN A 44 19.33 -5.96 1.06
C ASN A 44 18.92 -6.59 2.40
N ASP A 45 19.57 -6.17 3.48
CA ASP A 45 19.39 -6.78 4.81
C ASP A 45 17.96 -6.65 5.34
N SER A 46 17.26 -5.56 5.03
CA SER A 46 15.88 -5.33 5.47
C SER A 46 14.88 -6.36 4.92
N HIS A 47 15.21 -7.04 3.80
CA HIS A 47 14.35 -8.05 3.20
C HIS A 47 14.64 -9.47 3.71
N ILE A 48 15.76 -9.70 4.41
CA ILE A 48 16.22 -11.04 4.81
C ILE A 48 15.16 -11.78 5.61
N THR A 49 14.55 -11.13 6.61
CA THR A 49 13.54 -11.76 7.47
C THR A 49 12.35 -12.28 6.66
N LYS A 50 11.71 -11.41 5.86
CA LYS A 50 10.54 -11.79 5.05
C LYS A 50 10.86 -12.82 3.97
N VAL A 51 12.05 -12.75 3.36
CA VAL A 51 12.51 -13.76 2.38
C VAL A 51 12.70 -15.12 3.07
N ASN A 52 13.27 -15.13 4.27
CA ASN A 52 13.46 -16.36 5.03
C ASN A 52 12.12 -16.96 5.50
N GLU A 53 11.14 -16.12 5.84
CA GLU A 53 9.77 -16.57 6.14
C GLU A 53 9.12 -17.23 4.92
N VAL A 54 9.17 -16.59 3.74
CA VAL A 54 8.70 -17.16 2.48
C VAL A 54 9.40 -18.49 2.20
N ARG A 55 10.73 -18.55 2.29
CA ARG A 55 11.53 -19.77 2.06
C ARG A 55 11.20 -20.90 3.02
N SER A 56 10.94 -20.56 4.28
CA SER A 56 10.54 -21.53 5.29
C SER A 56 9.12 -22.05 5.04
N TYR A 57 8.19 -21.16 4.68
CA TYR A 57 6.82 -21.52 4.32
C TYR A 57 6.77 -22.44 3.09
N ILE A 58 7.46 -22.11 2.00
CA ILE A 58 7.37 -22.92 0.77
C ILE A 58 7.90 -24.34 0.95
N LYS A 59 8.80 -24.56 1.92
CA LYS A 59 9.33 -25.90 2.29
C LYS A 59 8.32 -26.77 3.04
N SER A 60 7.28 -26.17 3.64
CA SER A 60 6.23 -26.92 4.34
C SER A 60 5.07 -27.33 3.44
N ILE A 61 5.02 -26.83 2.20
CA ILE A 61 3.94 -27.11 1.25
C ILE A 61 3.94 -28.61 0.91
N THR A 62 2.75 -29.20 0.90
CA THR A 62 2.48 -30.59 0.49
C THR A 62 1.18 -30.63 -0.33
N GLY A 63 0.81 -31.76 -0.91
CA GLY A 63 -0.49 -31.92 -1.60
C GLY A 63 -0.50 -31.66 -3.11
N PHE A 64 0.64 -31.29 -3.70
CA PHE A 64 0.87 -31.34 -5.16
C PHE A 64 1.48 -32.68 -5.56
N LYS A 65 1.42 -33.03 -6.85
CA LYS A 65 1.99 -34.28 -7.38
C LYS A 65 3.49 -34.39 -7.11
N SER A 66 4.20 -33.29 -7.33
CA SER A 66 5.58 -33.11 -6.91
C SER A 66 5.85 -31.63 -6.62
N ILE A 67 6.83 -31.35 -5.76
CA ILE A 67 7.22 -29.99 -5.40
C ILE A 67 8.72 -29.86 -5.58
N GLN A 68 9.14 -28.93 -6.44
CA GLN A 68 10.53 -28.55 -6.64
C GLN A 68 10.73 -27.10 -6.19
N ILE A 69 11.65 -26.87 -5.25
CA ILE A 69 12.00 -25.54 -4.77
C ILE A 69 13.40 -25.18 -5.28
N ILE A 70 13.52 -24.01 -5.89
CA ILE A 70 14.78 -23.44 -6.39
C ILE A 70 15.02 -22.14 -5.62
N GLU A 71 15.84 -22.21 -4.58
CA GLU A 71 16.30 -21.04 -3.83
C GLU A 71 17.49 -20.41 -4.55
N ARG A 72 17.38 -19.14 -4.95
CA ARG A 72 18.50 -18.42 -5.55
C ARG A 72 19.53 -18.04 -4.50
N GLU A 73 20.80 -18.07 -4.87
CA GLU A 73 21.92 -17.65 -3.99
C GLU A 73 22.06 -16.13 -3.89
N ARG A 74 21.52 -15.38 -4.85
CA ARG A 74 21.54 -13.92 -4.91
C ARG A 74 20.25 -13.39 -5.52
N ASN A 75 19.94 -12.11 -5.26
CA ASN A 75 18.75 -11.47 -5.82
C ASN A 75 18.88 -11.36 -7.35
N PHE A 76 17.97 -11.96 -8.09
CA PHE A 76 17.91 -11.89 -9.55
C PHE A 76 17.02 -10.75 -10.03
N GLY A 77 16.03 -10.34 -9.22
CA GLY A 77 14.97 -9.45 -9.64
C GLY A 77 13.92 -10.19 -10.49
N LEU A 78 12.72 -9.62 -10.56
CA LEU A 78 11.54 -10.28 -11.13
C LEU A 78 11.74 -10.71 -12.58
N ALA A 79 12.16 -9.80 -13.45
CA ALA A 79 12.30 -10.07 -14.89
C ALA A 79 13.27 -11.21 -15.17
N LYS A 80 14.47 -11.15 -14.57
CA LYS A 80 15.48 -12.20 -14.75
C LYS A 80 15.05 -13.52 -14.13
N SER A 81 14.34 -13.49 -13.00
CA SER A 81 13.80 -14.68 -12.36
C SER A 81 12.81 -15.39 -13.29
N ILE A 82 11.83 -14.65 -13.85
CA ILE A 82 10.84 -15.18 -14.78
C ILE A 82 11.52 -15.72 -16.05
N LEU A 83 12.35 -14.92 -16.71
CA LEU A 83 13.01 -15.32 -17.97
C LEU A 83 13.80 -16.61 -17.81
N SER A 84 14.61 -16.71 -16.75
CA SER A 84 15.41 -17.91 -16.50
C SER A 84 14.56 -19.10 -16.04
N GLY A 85 13.64 -18.89 -15.10
CA GLY A 85 12.83 -19.97 -14.55
C GLY A 85 11.88 -20.59 -15.56
N VAL A 86 11.16 -19.77 -16.35
CA VAL A 86 10.28 -20.25 -17.42
C VAL A 86 11.09 -21.03 -18.46
N THR A 87 12.25 -20.51 -18.86
CA THR A 87 13.15 -21.20 -19.81
C THR A 87 13.62 -22.54 -19.27
N ASP A 88 14.00 -22.63 -18.00
CA ASP A 88 14.48 -23.86 -17.36
C ASP A 88 13.38 -24.90 -17.18
N VAL A 89 12.14 -24.47 -16.91
CA VAL A 89 10.97 -25.36 -16.89
C VAL A 89 10.67 -25.88 -18.30
N LEU A 90 10.64 -25.01 -19.31
CA LEU A 90 10.32 -25.38 -20.69
C LEU A 90 11.41 -26.19 -21.41
N LYS A 91 12.61 -26.32 -20.83
CA LYS A 91 13.60 -27.33 -21.27
C LYS A 91 13.17 -28.75 -20.91
N ARG A 92 12.36 -28.92 -19.86
CA ARG A 92 11.96 -30.21 -19.29
C ARG A 92 10.51 -30.56 -19.60
N PHE A 93 9.66 -29.55 -19.77
CA PHE A 93 8.23 -29.69 -20.00
C PHE A 93 7.82 -28.97 -21.28
N GLU A 94 6.83 -29.51 -22.01
CA GLU A 94 6.33 -28.89 -23.24
C GLU A 94 5.50 -27.63 -22.98
N THR A 95 4.90 -27.52 -21.80
CA THR A 95 4.03 -26.42 -21.36
C THR A 95 4.39 -25.98 -19.95
N VAL A 96 3.92 -24.79 -19.57
CA VAL A 96 4.03 -24.24 -18.22
C VAL A 96 2.85 -23.32 -17.92
N ILE A 97 2.41 -23.30 -16.66
CA ILE A 97 1.49 -22.31 -16.09
C ILE A 97 2.30 -21.44 -15.12
N VAL A 98 2.27 -20.13 -15.28
CA VAL A 98 3.12 -19.17 -14.57
C VAL A 98 2.29 -18.27 -13.67
N LEU A 99 2.69 -18.18 -12.40
CA LEU A 99 2.12 -17.29 -11.39
C LEU A 99 3.22 -16.51 -10.67
N GLU A 100 2.84 -15.35 -10.13
CA GLU A 100 3.67 -14.54 -9.22
C GLU A 100 3.10 -14.65 -7.81
N ASP A 101 3.85 -14.21 -6.80
CA ASP A 101 3.45 -14.33 -5.38
C ASP A 101 2.25 -13.47 -5.00
N ASP A 102 1.72 -12.66 -5.92
CA ASP A 102 0.56 -11.81 -5.74
C ASP A 102 -0.63 -12.13 -6.66
N ILE A 103 -0.65 -13.32 -7.28
CA ILE A 103 -1.75 -13.75 -8.16
C ILE A 103 -2.58 -14.86 -7.52
N VAL A 104 -3.70 -14.48 -6.89
CA VAL A 104 -4.68 -15.43 -6.34
C VAL A 104 -5.56 -15.94 -7.46
N VAL A 105 -5.87 -17.24 -7.46
CA VAL A 105 -6.58 -17.89 -8.56
C VAL A 105 -7.96 -18.43 -8.15
N SER A 106 -8.88 -18.45 -9.12
CA SER A 106 -10.18 -19.10 -9.03
C SER A 106 -10.04 -20.63 -8.86
N PRO A 107 -11.00 -21.32 -8.22
CA PRO A 107 -11.06 -22.79 -8.18
C PRO A 107 -11.15 -23.47 -9.56
N PHE A 108 -11.44 -22.72 -10.63
CA PHE A 108 -11.52 -23.23 -12.01
C PHE A 108 -10.33 -22.82 -12.89
N PHE A 109 -9.33 -22.14 -12.32
CA PHE A 109 -8.20 -21.59 -13.06
C PHE A 109 -7.34 -22.68 -13.71
N LEU A 110 -6.92 -23.69 -12.94
CA LEU A 110 -6.05 -24.76 -13.45
C LEU A 110 -6.77 -25.62 -14.48
N GLN A 111 -8.07 -25.86 -14.29
CA GLN A 111 -8.88 -26.53 -15.30
C GLN A 111 -8.87 -25.77 -16.62
N TYR A 112 -9.16 -24.46 -16.58
CA TYR A 112 -9.19 -23.60 -17.75
C TYR A 112 -7.84 -23.59 -18.48
N MET A 113 -6.74 -23.42 -17.72
CA MET A 113 -5.39 -23.42 -18.26
C MET A 113 -5.04 -24.73 -18.95
N ASN A 114 -5.27 -25.86 -18.28
CA ASN A 114 -4.94 -27.18 -18.84
C ASN A 114 -5.80 -27.52 -20.07
N LEU A 115 -7.09 -27.19 -20.05
CA LEU A 115 -7.97 -27.39 -21.21
C LEU A 115 -7.53 -26.55 -22.41
N GLY A 116 -7.21 -25.27 -22.18
CA GLY A 116 -6.69 -24.38 -23.23
C GLY A 116 -5.36 -24.85 -23.80
N LEU A 117 -4.39 -25.17 -22.92
CA LEU A 117 -3.06 -25.64 -23.30
C LEU A 117 -3.11 -26.95 -24.10
N LYS A 118 -4.05 -27.84 -23.73
CA LYS A 118 -4.30 -29.08 -24.46
C LYS A 118 -4.97 -28.83 -25.81
N LYS A 119 -6.02 -28.00 -25.86
CA LYS A 119 -6.79 -27.74 -27.08
C LYS A 119 -5.95 -27.08 -28.17
N TYR A 120 -5.13 -26.09 -27.79
CA TYR A 120 -4.37 -25.29 -28.77
C TYR A 120 -2.91 -25.71 -28.89
N LYS A 121 -2.56 -26.93 -28.43
CA LYS A 121 -1.19 -27.43 -28.41
C LYS A 121 -0.48 -27.25 -29.76
N ASP A 122 -1.13 -27.64 -30.84
CA ASP A 122 -0.53 -27.65 -32.19
C ASP A 122 -0.98 -26.45 -33.04
N VAL A 123 -1.65 -25.46 -32.43
CA VAL A 123 -2.14 -24.29 -33.14
C VAL A 123 -1.10 -23.18 -33.08
N GLU A 124 -0.32 -23.03 -34.15
CA GLU A 124 0.83 -22.11 -34.23
C GLU A 124 0.49 -20.65 -33.91
N LYS A 125 -0.73 -20.22 -34.27
CA LYS A 125 -1.21 -18.85 -34.08
C LYS A 125 -1.51 -18.50 -32.62
N VAL A 126 -1.67 -19.48 -31.74
CA VAL A 126 -1.93 -19.24 -30.31
C VAL A 126 -0.61 -19.10 -29.56
N ALA A 127 -0.42 -17.96 -28.90
CA ALA A 127 0.75 -17.64 -28.08
C ALA A 127 0.62 -18.14 -26.65
N SER A 128 -0.53 -17.89 -26.02
CA SER A 128 -0.72 -18.13 -24.59
C SER A 128 -2.18 -18.34 -24.24
N ILE A 129 -2.42 -18.92 -23.07
CA ILE A 129 -3.70 -18.93 -22.36
C ILE A 129 -3.55 -17.99 -21.17
N HIS A 130 -4.42 -17.00 -21.02
CA HIS A 130 -4.31 -15.97 -20.00
C HIS A 130 -5.45 -16.09 -18.99
N GLY A 131 -5.19 -15.87 -17.71
CA GLY A 131 -6.16 -16.03 -16.64
C GLY A 131 -6.87 -14.74 -16.25
N TYR A 132 -6.39 -13.59 -16.72
CA TYR A 132 -6.94 -12.29 -16.38
C TYR A 132 -7.79 -11.73 -17.52
N ASN A 133 -8.80 -10.93 -17.15
CA ASN A 133 -9.43 -10.03 -18.09
C ASN A 133 -9.58 -8.65 -17.44
N TYR A 134 -9.40 -7.61 -18.24
CA TYR A 134 -9.66 -6.23 -17.82
C TYR A 134 -11.17 -6.05 -17.53
N PRO A 135 -11.57 -5.09 -16.67
CA PRO A 135 -12.97 -4.84 -16.33
C PRO A 135 -13.70 -4.09 -17.45
N ILE A 136 -13.82 -4.76 -18.59
CA ILE A 136 -14.54 -4.31 -19.79
C ILE A 136 -16.02 -4.70 -19.72
N ASP A 137 -16.87 -4.07 -20.53
CA ASP A 137 -18.22 -4.60 -20.76
C ASP A 137 -18.10 -6.00 -21.39
N THR A 138 -18.67 -7.03 -20.76
CA THR A 138 -18.60 -8.41 -21.26
C THR A 138 -19.88 -8.84 -22.00
N LYS A 139 -20.87 -7.95 -22.14
CA LYS A 139 -22.16 -8.27 -22.77
C LYS A 139 -21.99 -8.74 -24.21
N GLY A 140 -22.49 -9.92 -24.54
CA GLY A 140 -22.41 -10.48 -25.90
C GLY A 140 -21.04 -11.05 -26.29
N LEU A 141 -20.03 -10.99 -25.42
CA LEU A 141 -18.81 -11.78 -25.61
C LEU A 141 -19.08 -13.25 -25.31
N LYS A 142 -18.35 -14.13 -25.99
CA LYS A 142 -18.28 -15.56 -25.66
C LYS A 142 -17.53 -15.75 -24.34
N GLU A 143 -17.63 -16.93 -23.72
CA GLU A 143 -16.93 -17.22 -22.45
C GLU A 143 -15.41 -17.07 -22.55
N THR A 144 -14.86 -17.22 -23.75
CA THR A 144 -13.46 -16.95 -24.05
C THR A 144 -13.36 -16.34 -25.44
N PHE A 145 -12.31 -15.55 -25.64
CA PHE A 145 -12.01 -14.89 -26.91
C PHE A 145 -10.49 -14.70 -27.05
N PHE A 146 -10.04 -14.37 -28.26
CA PHE A 146 -8.62 -14.21 -28.56
C PHE A 146 -8.28 -12.73 -28.76
N ILE A 147 -7.17 -12.28 -28.18
CA ILE A 147 -6.60 -10.94 -28.40
C ILE A 147 -5.19 -11.07 -28.96
N LYS A 148 -4.85 -10.24 -29.95
CA LYS A 148 -3.49 -10.22 -30.55
C LYS A 148 -2.43 -9.77 -29.54
N GLY A 149 -1.30 -10.47 -29.51
CA GLY A 149 -0.22 -10.30 -28.55
C GLY A 149 -0.30 -11.28 -27.38
N ALA A 150 0.33 -10.93 -26.27
CA ALA A 150 0.31 -11.70 -25.02
C ALA A 150 0.36 -10.81 -23.78
N ASP A 151 -0.10 -11.35 -22.65
CA ASP A 151 -0.08 -10.70 -21.32
C ASP A 151 0.55 -11.63 -20.27
N CYS A 152 0.74 -11.14 -19.05
CA CYS A 152 1.61 -11.77 -18.05
C CYS A 152 0.99 -12.11 -16.68
N TRP A 153 -0.28 -11.77 -16.41
CA TRP A 153 -0.91 -12.12 -15.12
C TRP A 153 -1.62 -13.48 -15.15
N GLY A 154 -1.00 -14.49 -14.53
CA GLY A 154 -1.53 -15.85 -14.47
C GLY A 154 -1.73 -16.42 -15.87
N TRP A 155 -0.67 -16.95 -16.47
CA TRP A 155 -0.67 -17.31 -17.89
C TRP A 155 -0.02 -18.67 -18.14
N GLY A 156 -0.39 -19.32 -19.22
CA GLY A 156 0.22 -20.56 -19.68
C GLY A 156 0.75 -20.44 -21.09
N THR A 157 1.87 -21.09 -21.39
CA THR A 157 2.41 -21.16 -22.75
C THR A 157 3.07 -22.50 -23.03
N TRP A 158 3.54 -22.66 -24.27
CA TRP A 158 4.27 -23.81 -24.76
C TRP A 158 5.72 -23.43 -25.03
N LYS A 159 6.61 -24.42 -24.93
CA LYS A 159 8.02 -24.31 -25.34
C LYS A 159 8.14 -23.72 -26.75
N ARG A 160 7.35 -24.24 -27.71
CA ARG A 160 7.37 -23.79 -29.11
C ARG A 160 7.12 -22.29 -29.29
N VAL A 161 6.38 -21.66 -28.38
CA VAL A 161 6.08 -20.22 -28.43
C VAL A 161 7.14 -19.45 -27.67
N TRP A 162 7.53 -19.92 -26.49
CA TRP A 162 8.55 -19.29 -25.67
C TRP A 162 9.91 -19.20 -26.38
N ASP A 163 10.26 -20.20 -27.20
CA ASP A 163 11.47 -20.18 -28.03
C ASP A 163 11.46 -19.06 -29.10
N GLN A 164 10.32 -18.43 -29.35
CA GLN A 164 10.15 -17.30 -30.29
C GLN A 164 10.18 -15.93 -29.57
N PHE A 165 10.44 -15.91 -28.26
CA PHE A 165 10.51 -14.67 -27.50
C PHE A 165 11.77 -13.88 -27.85
N GLU A 166 11.61 -12.71 -28.47
CA GLU A 166 12.69 -11.75 -28.66
C GLU A 166 12.85 -10.87 -27.42
N THR A 167 14.06 -10.82 -26.88
CA THR A 167 14.36 -10.11 -25.63
C THR A 167 15.03 -8.74 -25.87
N ASP A 168 15.49 -8.45 -27.09
CA ASP A 168 16.01 -7.15 -27.46
C ASP A 168 14.87 -6.17 -27.75
N GLY A 169 14.62 -5.27 -26.79
CA GLY A 169 13.61 -4.22 -26.91
C GLY A 169 13.86 -3.25 -28.08
N SER A 170 15.12 -2.97 -28.42
CA SER A 170 15.46 -2.04 -29.50
C SER A 170 15.11 -2.62 -30.86
N LYS A 171 15.38 -3.92 -31.05
CA LYS A 171 14.98 -4.66 -32.25
C LYS A 171 13.47 -4.69 -32.40
N LEU A 172 12.75 -5.00 -31.31
CA LEU A 172 11.28 -5.00 -31.29
C LEU A 172 10.69 -3.63 -31.64
N LEU A 173 11.24 -2.54 -31.06
CA LEU A 173 10.78 -1.19 -31.33
C LEU A 173 11.02 -0.78 -32.80
N THR A 174 12.21 -1.10 -33.32
CA THR A 174 12.57 -0.82 -34.72
C THR A 174 11.60 -1.53 -35.66
N GLU A 175 11.31 -2.82 -35.42
CA GLU A 175 10.39 -3.59 -36.25
C GLU A 175 8.94 -3.07 -36.19
N LEU A 176 8.48 -2.60 -35.01
CA LEU A 176 7.17 -1.95 -34.87
C LEU A 176 7.10 -0.64 -35.66
N GLU A 177 8.18 0.14 -35.68
CA GLU A 177 8.29 1.41 -36.42
C GLU A 177 8.35 1.19 -37.93
N ASP A 178 9.23 0.29 -38.39
CA ASP A 178 9.43 -0.04 -39.81
C ASP A 178 8.16 -0.60 -40.47
N ASN A 179 7.36 -1.36 -39.73
CA ASN A 179 6.09 -1.91 -40.21
C ASN A 179 4.87 -0.99 -39.98
N ASN A 180 5.08 0.22 -39.43
CA ASN A 180 4.03 1.18 -39.10
C ASN A 180 2.92 0.59 -38.20
N LEU A 181 3.31 -0.17 -37.18
CA LEU A 181 2.40 -0.93 -36.30
C LEU A 181 2.14 -0.25 -34.95
N LEU A 182 2.80 0.87 -34.65
CA LEU A 182 2.72 1.54 -33.35
C LEU A 182 1.31 1.95 -32.95
N GLU A 183 0.46 2.37 -33.89
CA GLU A 183 -0.92 2.76 -33.59
C GLU A 183 -1.75 1.56 -33.12
N GLU A 184 -1.69 0.44 -33.83
CA GLU A 184 -2.37 -0.80 -33.44
C GLU A 184 -1.81 -1.33 -32.10
N PHE A 185 -0.48 -1.34 -31.96
CA PHE A 185 0.23 -1.77 -30.75
C PHE A 185 -0.19 -0.97 -29.50
N ASN A 186 -0.43 0.33 -29.66
CA ASN A 186 -0.87 1.23 -28.59
C ASN A 186 -2.40 1.30 -28.43
N TYR A 187 -3.16 0.36 -29.00
CA TYR A 187 -4.63 0.41 -28.94
C TYR A 187 -5.18 1.75 -29.48
N GLY A 188 -4.75 2.18 -30.67
CA GLY A 188 -5.19 3.46 -31.24
C GLY A 188 -4.68 4.69 -30.48
N GLY A 189 -3.61 4.53 -29.70
CA GLY A 189 -3.07 5.56 -28.81
C GLY A 189 -3.72 5.60 -27.42
N HIS A 190 -4.70 4.75 -27.15
CA HIS A 190 -5.40 4.70 -25.86
C HIS A 190 -4.58 4.02 -24.76
N PHE A 191 -3.52 3.26 -25.09
CA PHE A 191 -2.57 2.72 -24.13
C PHE A 191 -1.13 2.83 -24.63
N LYS A 192 -0.21 3.28 -23.75
CA LYS A 192 1.15 3.68 -24.13
C LYS A 192 2.18 2.54 -24.08
N PHE A 193 1.90 1.40 -24.71
CA PHE A 193 2.81 0.23 -24.70
C PHE A 193 4.17 0.54 -25.32
N SER A 194 4.20 1.30 -26.42
CA SER A 194 5.46 1.72 -27.05
C SER A 194 6.32 2.62 -26.14
N GLU A 195 5.71 3.48 -25.33
CA GLU A 195 6.44 4.27 -24.32
C GLU A 195 6.98 3.37 -23.20
N MET A 196 6.21 2.35 -22.79
CA MET A 196 6.70 1.35 -21.83
C MET A 196 7.90 0.58 -22.36
N LEU A 197 7.88 0.22 -23.66
CA LEU A 197 8.99 -0.43 -24.34
C LEU A 197 10.22 0.50 -24.44
N LYS A 198 10.02 1.78 -24.81
CA LYS A 198 11.08 2.80 -24.82
C LYS A 198 11.73 2.97 -23.44
N LYS A 199 10.93 3.08 -22.37
CA LYS A 199 11.43 3.13 -20.99
C LYS A 199 12.20 1.87 -20.59
N GLN A 200 11.79 0.71 -21.10
CA GLN A 200 12.50 -0.55 -20.87
C GLN A 200 13.87 -0.55 -21.55
N ILE A 201 13.97 -0.09 -22.79
CA ILE A 201 15.24 0.07 -23.53
C ILE A 201 16.17 1.03 -22.80
N GLU A 202 15.63 2.14 -22.27
CA GLU A 202 16.39 3.14 -21.50
C GLU A 202 16.82 2.65 -20.10
N GLY A 203 16.42 1.45 -19.68
CA GLY A 203 16.70 0.92 -18.34
C GLY A 203 15.88 1.57 -17.22
N LYS A 204 14.87 2.38 -17.56
CA LYS A 204 13.95 3.03 -16.60
C LYS A 204 12.77 2.14 -16.20
N ASN A 205 12.61 0.98 -16.83
CA ASN A 205 11.59 0.00 -16.54
C ASN A 205 12.18 -1.40 -16.71
N ASP A 206 12.10 -2.25 -15.68
CA ASP A 206 12.60 -3.63 -15.74
C ASP A 206 11.53 -4.61 -16.28
N SER A 207 10.39 -4.12 -16.79
CA SER A 207 9.29 -4.97 -17.25
C SER A 207 9.70 -5.88 -18.43
N TRP A 208 9.68 -7.18 -18.20
CA TRP A 208 9.84 -8.19 -19.25
C TRP A 208 8.56 -8.35 -20.09
N ALA A 209 7.39 -8.07 -19.51
CA ALA A 209 6.09 -8.34 -20.11
C ALA A 209 5.84 -7.52 -21.39
N VAL A 210 6.30 -6.27 -21.44
CA VAL A 210 6.14 -5.43 -22.65
C VAL A 210 6.88 -5.99 -23.87
N ARG A 211 8.03 -6.64 -23.65
CA ARG A 211 8.79 -7.32 -24.71
C ARG A 211 8.10 -8.61 -25.14
N TRP A 212 7.51 -9.33 -24.20
CA TRP A 212 6.72 -10.53 -24.48
C TRP A 212 5.48 -10.18 -25.33
N TYR A 213 4.76 -9.13 -24.94
CA TYR A 213 3.65 -8.59 -25.73
C TYR A 213 4.08 -8.21 -27.15
N ALA A 214 5.16 -7.42 -27.29
CA ALA A 214 5.68 -6.98 -28.59
C ALA A 214 6.11 -8.15 -29.49
N SER A 215 6.81 -9.15 -28.94
CA SER A 215 7.23 -10.33 -29.69
C SER A 215 6.03 -11.07 -30.28
N MET A 216 5.03 -11.37 -29.45
CA MET A 216 3.85 -12.12 -29.89
C MET A 216 2.97 -11.29 -30.82
N PHE A 217 2.94 -9.97 -30.64
CA PHE A 217 2.20 -9.04 -31.48
C PHE A 217 2.80 -8.97 -32.90
N LEU A 218 4.13 -8.82 -33.02
CA LEU A 218 4.85 -8.78 -34.31
C LEU A 218 4.71 -10.11 -35.08
N LEU A 219 4.74 -11.23 -34.36
CA LEU A 219 4.49 -12.57 -34.93
C LEU A 219 3.00 -12.84 -35.25
N ASN A 220 2.13 -11.83 -35.08
CA ASN A 220 0.68 -11.90 -35.32
C ASN A 220 -0.02 -13.05 -34.60
N LYS A 221 0.48 -13.42 -33.42
CA LYS A 221 -0.09 -14.44 -32.55
C LYS A 221 -1.17 -13.85 -31.65
N VAL A 222 -2.05 -14.72 -31.17
CA VAL A 222 -3.16 -14.36 -30.28
C VAL A 222 -3.11 -15.14 -28.97
N THR A 223 -3.57 -14.51 -27.90
CA THR A 223 -3.69 -15.09 -26.57
C THR A 223 -5.16 -15.29 -26.24
N LEU A 224 -5.50 -16.44 -25.64
CA LEU A 224 -6.86 -16.73 -25.19
C LEU A 224 -7.12 -16.03 -23.85
N TYR A 225 -8.21 -15.29 -23.77
CA TYR A 225 -8.69 -14.62 -22.55
C TYR A 225 -10.01 -15.25 -22.12
N PRO A 226 -10.27 -15.37 -20.81
CA PRO A 226 -11.60 -15.62 -20.31
C PRO A 226 -12.42 -14.33 -20.37
N LYS A 227 -13.74 -14.49 -20.47
CA LYS A 227 -14.68 -13.38 -20.40
C LYS A 227 -14.63 -12.67 -19.05
N GLU A 228 -14.60 -13.46 -17.99
CA GLU A 228 -14.49 -12.98 -16.61
C GLU A 228 -13.12 -13.42 -16.07
N SER A 229 -12.43 -12.54 -15.35
CA SER A 229 -11.10 -12.85 -14.81
C SER A 229 -11.16 -14.10 -13.92
N LEU A 230 -10.23 -15.03 -14.10
CA LEU A 230 -10.03 -16.22 -13.26
C LEU A 230 -8.91 -16.03 -12.24
N ILE A 231 -8.29 -14.85 -12.22
CA ILE A 231 -7.28 -14.46 -11.25
C ILE A 231 -7.61 -13.09 -10.66
N GLN A 232 -7.02 -12.81 -9.50
CA GLN A 232 -6.98 -11.49 -8.88
C GLN A 232 -5.54 -11.15 -8.51
N ASN A 233 -5.06 -9.97 -8.93
CA ASN A 233 -3.79 -9.45 -8.47
C ASN A 233 -3.97 -8.77 -7.11
N ILE A 234 -3.44 -9.37 -6.06
CA ILE A 234 -3.53 -8.88 -4.67
C ILE A 234 -2.34 -8.00 -4.26
N GLY A 235 -1.38 -7.79 -5.16
CA GLY A 235 -0.14 -7.05 -4.92
C GLY A 235 -0.21 -5.57 -5.26
N LEU A 236 -1.39 -5.07 -5.67
CA LEU A 236 -1.70 -3.64 -5.83
C LEU A 236 -1.90 -2.91 -4.49
N ASP A 237 -1.48 -3.52 -3.38
CA ASP A 237 -1.57 -3.00 -2.00
C ASP A 237 -0.35 -2.16 -1.60
N SER A 238 0.38 -1.61 -2.58
CA SER A 238 1.67 -0.90 -2.44
C SER A 238 2.88 -1.76 -2.03
N SER A 239 2.74 -3.08 -1.90
CA SER A 239 3.90 -3.97 -1.68
C SER A 239 4.65 -4.36 -2.99
N GLY A 240 4.07 -4.02 -4.15
CA GLY A 240 4.55 -4.16 -5.54
C GLY A 240 5.81 -3.39 -5.94
N THR A 241 6.74 -4.02 -6.68
CA THR A 241 7.83 -3.28 -7.38
C THR A 241 7.34 -2.43 -8.56
N HIS A 242 6.09 -2.61 -9.01
CA HIS A 242 5.48 -1.89 -10.14
C HIS A 242 4.10 -1.30 -9.81
N CYS A 243 3.83 -0.98 -8.54
CA CYS A 243 2.55 -0.38 -8.14
C CYS A 243 2.45 1.13 -8.42
N ASN A 244 1.32 1.54 -9.00
CA ASN A 244 0.69 2.84 -8.81
C ASN A 244 -0.71 2.56 -8.23
N ASP A 245 -1.22 3.40 -7.33
CA ASP A 245 -2.49 3.22 -6.57
C ASP A 245 -3.77 3.17 -7.43
N ASP A 246 -3.91 2.15 -8.28
CA ASP A 246 -5.08 1.95 -9.14
C ASP A 246 -5.77 0.62 -8.81
N ASP A 247 -6.69 0.69 -7.83
CA ASP A 247 -7.68 -0.33 -7.45
C ASP A 247 -8.55 -0.80 -8.65
N PHE A 248 -8.45 -0.11 -9.80
CA PHE A 248 -9.22 -0.37 -11.03
C PHE A 248 -8.76 -1.60 -11.82
N LEU A 249 -7.56 -2.12 -11.55
CA LEU A 249 -6.98 -3.25 -12.29
C LEU A 249 -7.17 -4.61 -11.59
N SER A 250 -7.77 -4.66 -10.39
CA SER A 250 -7.95 -5.90 -9.61
C SER A 250 -9.42 -6.23 -9.33
N PRO A 251 -10.23 -6.57 -10.35
CA PRO A 251 -11.54 -7.16 -10.11
C PRO A 251 -11.40 -8.50 -9.37
N SER A 252 -12.39 -8.82 -8.54
CA SER A 252 -12.52 -10.17 -7.95
C SER A 252 -12.57 -11.22 -9.05
N PHE A 253 -11.93 -12.38 -8.85
CA PHE A 253 -12.02 -13.48 -9.81
C PHE A 253 -13.42 -14.12 -9.83
N SER A 254 -13.77 -14.68 -10.98
CA SER A 254 -15.00 -15.43 -11.20
C SER A 254 -14.90 -16.84 -10.61
N ASN A 255 -15.95 -17.26 -9.91
CA ASN A 255 -16.15 -18.64 -9.46
C ASN A 255 -17.01 -19.44 -10.46
N GLN A 256 -16.94 -19.10 -11.75
CA GLN A 256 -17.64 -19.83 -12.80
C GLN A 256 -16.67 -20.66 -13.63
N ARG A 257 -17.06 -21.90 -13.89
CA ARG A 257 -16.35 -22.79 -14.81
C ARG A 257 -16.42 -22.22 -16.22
N VAL A 258 -15.28 -22.16 -16.89
CA VAL A 258 -15.17 -21.83 -18.32
C VAL A 258 -15.17 -23.12 -19.13
N ALA A 259 -16.15 -23.28 -20.01
CA ALA A 259 -16.35 -24.49 -20.80
C ALA A 259 -16.15 -24.26 -22.30
N TYR A 260 -16.38 -23.04 -22.78
CA TYR A 260 -16.28 -22.74 -24.21
C TYR A 260 -14.88 -22.25 -24.62
N PHE A 261 -14.34 -22.85 -25.67
CA PHE A 261 -13.07 -22.49 -26.30
C PHE A 261 -13.26 -22.38 -27.83
N PRO A 262 -13.01 -21.22 -28.48
CA PRO A 262 -13.25 -21.01 -29.91
C PRO A 262 -12.42 -21.91 -30.84
N ASP A 263 -13.03 -22.43 -31.90
CA ASP A 263 -12.28 -23.11 -32.97
C ASP A 263 -11.66 -22.11 -33.97
N LYS A 264 -12.26 -20.93 -34.08
CA LYS A 264 -11.78 -19.85 -34.95
C LYS A 264 -10.75 -19.02 -34.20
N ILE A 265 -9.51 -19.03 -34.69
CA ILE A 265 -8.36 -18.38 -34.05
C ILE A 265 -8.13 -17.00 -34.71
N GLU A 266 -8.86 -16.00 -34.21
CA GLU A 266 -8.77 -14.63 -34.72
C GLU A 266 -8.86 -13.61 -33.59
N ASN A 267 -8.25 -12.45 -33.79
CA ASN A 267 -8.37 -11.33 -32.87
C ASN A 267 -9.85 -10.88 -32.80
N ASP A 268 -10.48 -11.02 -31.63
CA ASP A 268 -11.87 -10.65 -31.42
C ASP A 268 -11.98 -9.13 -31.45
N ARG A 269 -12.58 -8.61 -32.52
CA ARG A 269 -12.70 -7.16 -32.75
C ARG A 269 -13.58 -6.47 -31.71
N VAL A 270 -14.59 -7.16 -31.17
CA VAL A 270 -15.49 -6.59 -30.17
C VAL A 270 -14.76 -6.46 -28.85
N ALA A 271 -14.13 -7.54 -28.38
CA ALA A 271 -13.34 -7.51 -27.16
C ALA A 271 -12.17 -6.53 -27.28
N ARG A 272 -11.46 -6.51 -28.41
CA ARG A 272 -10.34 -5.60 -28.67
C ARG A 272 -10.76 -4.13 -28.65
N LYS A 273 -11.94 -3.80 -29.18
CA LYS A 273 -12.52 -2.46 -29.12
C LYS A 273 -12.84 -2.06 -27.69
N ARG A 274 -13.45 -2.96 -26.90
CA ARG A 274 -13.80 -2.68 -25.49
C ARG A 274 -12.59 -2.50 -24.60
N LEU A 275 -11.52 -3.25 -24.83
CA LEU A 275 -10.22 -3.00 -24.18
C LEU A 275 -9.69 -1.61 -24.51
N SER A 276 -9.79 -1.20 -25.78
CA SER A 276 -9.42 0.14 -26.23
C SER A 276 -10.21 1.24 -25.51
N GLU A 277 -11.53 1.09 -25.45
CA GLU A 277 -12.45 2.01 -24.74
C GLU A 277 -12.13 2.05 -23.24
N TYR A 278 -11.80 0.91 -22.64
CA TYR A 278 -11.38 0.83 -21.24
C TYR A 278 -10.07 1.60 -20.99
N PHE A 279 -9.04 1.39 -21.80
CA PHE A 279 -7.78 2.13 -21.68
C PHE A 279 -7.94 3.64 -21.91
N GLU A 280 -8.80 4.02 -22.83
CA GLU A 280 -9.20 5.41 -23.01
C GLU A 280 -9.84 5.95 -21.73
N SER A 281 -10.76 5.20 -21.13
CA SER A 281 -11.44 5.59 -19.89
C SER A 281 -10.47 5.78 -18.73
N LEU A 282 -9.39 4.98 -18.64
CA LEU A 282 -8.34 5.16 -17.64
C LEU A 282 -7.57 6.46 -17.87
N THR A 283 -7.24 6.76 -19.12
CA THR A 283 -6.55 8.01 -19.49
C THR A 283 -7.44 9.23 -19.23
N GLN A 284 -8.72 9.15 -19.57
CA GLN A 284 -9.70 10.20 -19.28
C GLN A 284 -9.99 10.34 -17.78
N GLN A 285 -10.00 9.25 -17.02
CA GLN A 285 -10.12 9.29 -15.55
C GLN A 285 -8.89 9.93 -14.93
N LYS A 286 -7.69 9.66 -15.42
CA LYS A 286 -6.46 10.34 -14.96
C LYS A 286 -6.52 11.85 -15.22
N ASN A 287 -7.07 12.26 -16.36
CA ASN A 287 -7.31 13.66 -16.71
C ASN A 287 -8.54 14.30 -15.99
N ARG A 288 -9.57 13.51 -15.63
CA ARG A 288 -10.77 13.97 -14.90
C ARG A 288 -10.58 13.96 -13.38
N ASN A 289 -9.69 13.11 -12.85
CA ASN A 289 -9.30 13.05 -11.44
C ASN A 289 -8.65 14.35 -10.96
N GLU A 290 -8.30 15.26 -11.87
CA GLU A 290 -7.97 16.66 -11.58
C GLU A 290 -9.20 17.54 -11.26
N SER A 291 -10.46 17.05 -11.35
CA SER A 291 -11.67 17.87 -11.15
C SER A 291 -12.78 17.24 -10.26
N LYS A 292 -12.76 17.64 -8.99
CA LYS A 292 -13.85 17.92 -8.01
C LYS A 292 -15.01 16.94 -7.72
N VAL A 293 -15.40 15.97 -8.57
CA VAL A 293 -16.75 15.37 -8.47
C VAL A 293 -16.84 14.03 -7.69
N ARG A 294 -15.74 13.31 -7.40
CA ARG A 294 -15.82 11.95 -6.82
C ARG A 294 -15.91 11.87 -5.29
N LYS A 295 -15.78 12.98 -4.54
CA LYS A 295 -15.86 12.98 -3.06
C LYS A 295 -17.20 12.46 -2.52
N ILE A 296 -18.29 12.67 -3.24
CA ILE A 296 -19.65 12.39 -2.73
C ILE A 296 -20.05 10.91 -2.91
N ILE A 297 -19.63 10.28 -4.01
CA ILE A 297 -20.06 8.91 -4.37
C ILE A 297 -19.22 7.84 -3.63
N ASN A 298 -17.93 8.08 -3.41
CA ASN A 298 -17.07 7.18 -2.62
C ASN A 298 -17.47 7.11 -1.14
N LEU A 299 -18.08 8.17 -0.62
CA LEU A 299 -18.58 8.26 0.77
C LEU A 299 -19.73 7.28 1.04
N LEU A 300 -20.60 7.06 0.04
CA LEU A 300 -21.73 6.14 0.14
C LEU A 300 -21.31 4.68 -0.07
N TYR A 301 -20.41 4.41 -1.03
CA TYR A 301 -19.89 3.06 -1.29
C TYR A 301 -19.02 2.53 -0.15
N ARG A 302 -18.15 3.37 0.45
CA ARG A 302 -17.34 2.99 1.63
C ARG A 302 -18.20 2.61 2.84
N LYS A 303 -19.38 3.22 2.99
CA LYS A 303 -20.32 2.93 4.08
C LYS A 303 -20.98 1.56 3.91
N LEU A 304 -21.30 1.16 2.68
CA LEU A 304 -21.93 -0.13 2.37
C LEU A 304 -20.91 -1.29 2.39
N PHE A 305 -19.67 -1.04 1.97
CA PHE A 305 -18.61 -2.06 1.93
C PHE A 305 -18.06 -2.41 3.33
N ARG A 306 -18.01 -1.44 4.25
CA ARG A 306 -17.65 -1.65 5.68
C ARG A 306 -18.62 -2.58 6.43
N LEU A 307 -19.86 -2.71 5.96
CA LEU A 307 -20.87 -3.61 6.56
C LEU A 307 -20.71 -5.07 6.10
N LEU A 308 -20.05 -5.33 4.95
CA LEU A 308 -20.05 -6.64 4.29
C LEU A 308 -18.71 -7.39 4.35
N PHE A 309 -17.59 -6.71 4.61
CA PHE A 309 -16.25 -7.34 4.65
C PHE A 309 -15.53 -7.02 5.96
N ASN A 310 -15.82 -7.81 7.00
CA ASN A 310 -15.24 -7.68 8.32
C ASN A 310 -14.04 -8.64 8.49
N ASN A 311 -12.91 -8.33 7.81
CA ASN A 311 -11.60 -8.97 8.02
C ASN A 311 -10.67 -8.16 8.94
N ARG A 312 -11.16 -7.05 9.54
CA ARG A 312 -10.37 -6.24 10.48
C ARG A 312 -10.11 -6.96 11.80
N ARG A 313 -11.00 -7.88 12.23
CA ARG A 313 -10.88 -8.58 13.54
C ARG A 313 -9.58 -9.34 13.75
N GLU A 314 -8.95 -9.90 12.70
CA GLU A 314 -7.69 -10.64 12.85
C GLU A 314 -6.47 -9.71 13.00
N LYS A 315 -6.41 -8.57 12.27
CA LYS A 315 -5.31 -7.59 12.41
C LYS A 315 -5.42 -6.72 13.68
N GLU A 316 -6.62 -6.57 14.24
CA GLU A 316 -6.84 -5.80 15.49
C GLU A 316 -6.13 -6.42 16.69
N GLN A 317 -6.15 -7.76 16.81
CA GLN A 317 -5.55 -8.49 17.94
C GLN A 317 -4.03 -8.39 17.97
N ASP A 318 -3.38 -8.05 16.86
CA ASP A 318 -1.91 -7.97 16.78
C ASP A 318 -1.35 -6.64 17.32
N TYR A 319 -2.13 -5.55 17.27
CA TYR A 319 -1.67 -4.20 17.67
C TYR A 319 -2.29 -3.69 18.96
N TYR A 320 -3.52 -4.11 19.29
CA TYR A 320 -4.22 -3.65 20.49
C TYR A 320 -4.71 -4.85 21.29
N PHE A 321 -4.42 -4.87 22.58
CA PHE A 321 -4.86 -5.97 23.43
C PHE A 321 -5.30 -5.50 24.81
N GLY A 322 -6.14 -6.34 25.40
CA GLY A 322 -6.74 -6.11 26.71
C GLY A 322 -7.89 -5.10 26.68
N ASN A 323 -8.54 -5.00 27.83
CA ASN A 323 -9.57 -4.00 28.14
C ASN A 323 -9.42 -3.74 29.64
N PHE A 324 -8.73 -2.66 29.98
CA PHE A 324 -8.29 -2.39 31.35
C PHE A 324 -9.26 -1.45 32.05
N SER A 325 -9.50 -1.70 33.33
CA SER A 325 -10.43 -0.88 34.12
C SER A 325 -9.81 0.44 34.56
N SER A 326 -8.48 0.53 34.55
CA SER A 326 -7.73 1.74 34.89
C SER A 326 -6.40 1.81 34.14
N TRP A 327 -5.87 3.03 34.02
CA TRP A 327 -4.56 3.28 33.40
C TRP A 327 -3.43 2.52 34.14
N GLY A 328 -3.47 2.53 35.47
CA GLY A 328 -2.49 1.85 36.31
C GLY A 328 -2.47 0.33 36.15
N GLU A 329 -3.58 -0.31 35.72
CA GLU A 329 -3.57 -1.74 35.35
C GLU A 329 -2.84 -1.99 34.04
N ALA A 330 -3.10 -1.16 33.02
CA ALA A 330 -2.43 -1.27 31.72
C ALA A 330 -0.92 -1.03 31.84
N VAL A 331 -0.51 0.00 32.58
CA VAL A 331 0.92 0.37 32.80
C VAL A 331 1.72 -0.79 33.39
N LYS A 332 1.15 -1.58 34.32
CA LYS A 332 1.85 -2.72 34.96
C LYS A 332 2.26 -3.80 33.98
N LEU A 333 1.62 -3.88 32.82
CA LEU A 333 1.90 -4.86 31.77
C LEU A 333 2.72 -4.27 30.62
N CYS A 334 3.04 -2.97 30.68
CA CYS A 334 3.74 -2.27 29.62
C CYS A 334 5.24 -2.17 29.91
N SER A 335 6.04 -2.14 28.84
CA SER A 335 7.47 -1.80 28.90
C SER A 335 7.70 -0.28 28.94
N GLY A 336 6.71 0.52 28.51
CA GLY A 336 6.69 1.98 28.66
C GLY A 336 7.45 2.77 27.59
N TYR A 337 7.24 4.10 27.57
CA TYR A 337 7.81 5.05 26.60
C TYR A 337 9.20 5.60 27.02
N ALA A 338 9.58 5.43 28.29
CA ALA A 338 10.72 6.15 28.92
C ALA A 338 12.10 5.50 28.70
N SER A 339 12.27 4.65 27.69
CA SER A 339 13.56 4.01 27.42
C SER A 339 14.56 5.01 26.82
N GLU A 340 15.77 5.11 27.38
CA GLU A 340 16.87 5.90 26.81
C GLU A 340 17.15 5.51 25.34
N VAL A 341 16.88 4.26 24.97
CA VAL A 341 17.02 3.74 23.60
C VAL A 341 16.08 4.45 22.62
N ILE A 342 14.86 4.82 23.05
CA ILE A 342 13.89 5.53 22.22
C ILE A 342 14.37 6.94 21.94
N LEU A 343 14.80 7.68 22.98
CA LEU A 343 15.34 9.03 22.83
C LEU A 343 16.54 9.04 21.87
N GLU A 344 17.47 8.10 22.02
CA GLU A 344 18.66 8.04 21.17
C GLU A 344 18.30 7.75 19.70
N LYS A 345 17.34 6.84 19.46
CA LYS A 345 16.86 6.53 18.11
C LYS A 345 16.18 7.75 17.47
N VAL A 346 15.28 8.40 18.21
CA VAL A 346 14.59 9.61 17.76
C VAL A 346 15.60 10.73 17.46
N LYS A 347 16.52 11.02 18.39
CA LYS A 347 17.58 12.03 18.22
C LYS A 347 18.39 11.78 16.94
N ASN A 348 18.87 10.56 16.73
CA ASN A 348 19.70 10.22 15.58
C ASN A 348 18.93 10.34 14.24
N SER A 349 17.66 9.95 14.22
CA SER A 349 16.80 10.12 13.04
C SER A 349 16.53 11.59 12.73
N LEU A 350 16.17 12.39 13.73
CA LEU A 350 15.85 13.80 13.56
C LEU A 350 17.07 14.67 13.26
N LEU A 351 18.25 14.33 13.77
CA LEU A 351 19.48 15.02 13.41
C LEU A 351 19.76 14.91 11.89
N LYS A 352 19.51 13.74 11.30
CA LYS A 352 19.63 13.57 9.84
C LYS A 352 18.66 14.49 9.09
N VAL A 353 17.41 14.60 9.55
CA VAL A 353 16.41 15.52 8.95
C VAL A 353 16.80 16.99 9.14
N LYS A 354 17.29 17.35 10.33
CA LYS A 354 17.77 18.70 10.64
C LYS A 354 18.92 19.11 9.72
N ASN A 355 19.89 18.22 9.53
CA ASN A 355 21.11 18.42 8.73
C ASN A 355 20.90 18.29 7.22
N GLY A 356 19.70 17.86 6.78
CA GLY A 356 19.40 17.64 5.36
C GLY A 356 19.95 16.33 4.79
N GLU A 357 20.40 15.41 5.65
CA GLU A 357 20.85 14.06 5.29
C GLU A 357 19.66 13.11 5.03
N ALA A 358 18.49 13.43 5.59
CA ALA A 358 17.23 12.73 5.35
C ALA A 358 16.09 13.72 5.06
N VAL A 359 15.09 13.28 4.30
CA VAL A 359 13.98 14.14 3.86
C VAL A 359 12.93 14.32 4.95
N TYR A 360 12.63 13.25 5.68
CA TYR A 360 11.56 13.19 6.67
C TYR A 360 11.81 12.06 7.67
N GLU A 361 11.26 12.20 8.88
CA GLU A 361 11.14 11.09 9.82
C GLU A 361 9.76 11.10 10.50
N ARG A 362 9.26 9.91 10.81
CA ARG A 362 8.09 9.70 11.68
C ARG A 362 8.36 8.51 12.59
N ASP A 363 8.12 8.65 13.88
CA ASP A 363 8.35 7.63 14.89
C ASP A 363 9.77 7.04 14.82
N SER A 364 10.77 7.89 14.52
CA SER A 364 12.18 7.54 14.30
C SER A 364 12.51 6.72 13.05
N VAL A 365 11.53 6.50 12.16
CA VAL A 365 11.70 5.88 10.85
C VAL A 365 11.95 6.97 9.80
N LEU A 366 12.98 6.80 8.98
CA LEU A 366 13.30 7.73 7.89
C LEU A 366 12.47 7.41 6.65
N PHE A 367 12.04 8.46 5.95
CA PHE A 367 11.29 8.35 4.70
C PHE A 367 11.97 9.18 3.60
N ASP A 368 11.86 8.70 2.36
CA ASP A 368 12.39 9.38 1.16
C ASP A 368 11.51 10.57 0.73
N GLU A 369 10.29 10.67 1.26
CA GLU A 369 9.34 11.75 1.01
C GLU A 369 8.63 12.18 2.30
N ILE A 370 8.15 13.42 2.33
CA ILE A 370 7.39 13.93 3.49
C ILE A 370 5.93 13.50 3.33
N HIS A 371 5.43 12.74 4.30
CA HIS A 371 4.01 12.42 4.41
C HIS A 371 3.33 13.46 5.29
N TYR A 372 2.67 14.45 4.69
CA TYR A 372 2.01 15.52 5.45
C TYR A 372 0.67 15.06 6.04
N SER A 373 0.42 15.40 7.30
CA SER A 373 -0.97 15.54 7.77
C SER A 373 -1.56 16.78 7.11
N MET A 374 -2.25 16.57 5.99
CA MET A 374 -2.87 17.67 5.24
C MET A 374 -3.85 18.49 6.09
N PRO A 375 -4.70 17.89 6.95
CA PRO A 375 -5.53 18.65 7.88
C PRO A 375 -4.72 19.55 8.80
N LEU A 376 -3.66 19.04 9.43
CA LEU A 376 -2.81 19.83 10.32
C LEU A 376 -2.10 20.96 9.57
N LEU A 377 -1.44 20.66 8.44
CA LEU A 377 -0.71 21.67 7.67
C LEU A 377 -1.62 22.81 7.21
N VAL A 378 -2.82 22.50 6.71
CA VAL A 378 -3.81 23.53 6.33
C VAL A 378 -4.24 24.35 7.53
N SER A 379 -4.42 23.72 8.69
CA SER A 379 -4.77 24.40 9.94
C SER A 379 -3.68 25.40 10.37
N LEU A 380 -2.42 24.97 10.35
CA LEU A 380 -1.28 25.82 10.69
C LEU A 380 -1.17 27.04 9.76
N LEU A 381 -1.34 26.83 8.45
CA LEU A 381 -1.30 27.91 7.46
C LEU A 381 -2.51 28.85 7.57
N TYR A 382 -3.70 28.31 7.87
CA TYR A 382 -4.87 29.13 8.15
C TYR A 382 -4.64 30.02 9.37
N LEU A 383 -4.14 29.46 10.48
CA LEU A 383 -3.83 30.23 11.69
C LEU A 383 -2.81 31.33 11.40
N ALA A 384 -1.74 31.01 10.70
CA ALA A 384 -0.77 32.01 10.29
C ALA A 384 -1.42 33.13 9.44
N SER A 385 -2.37 32.79 8.56
CA SER A 385 -3.11 33.79 7.77
C SER A 385 -3.99 34.72 8.62
N GLN A 386 -4.48 34.25 9.76
CA GLN A 386 -5.28 35.06 10.70
C GLN A 386 -4.40 36.01 11.54
N HIS A 387 -3.09 35.78 11.59
CA HIS A 387 -2.14 36.54 12.41
C HIS A 387 -1.03 37.18 11.57
N GLU A 388 -1.35 37.72 10.40
CA GLU A 388 -0.40 38.45 9.54
C GLU A 388 0.86 37.65 9.18
N GLY A 389 0.67 36.35 8.94
CA GLY A 389 1.75 35.41 8.63
C GLY A 389 2.58 34.99 9.84
N LYS A 390 2.10 35.21 11.07
CA LYS A 390 2.79 34.80 12.31
C LYS A 390 2.17 33.53 12.87
N LEU A 391 3.00 32.57 13.27
CA LEU A 391 2.58 31.36 13.97
C LEU A 391 3.37 31.23 15.27
N ASN A 392 2.67 31.17 16.40
CA ASN A 392 3.27 30.98 17.73
C ASN A 392 2.56 29.83 18.44
N LEU A 393 3.10 28.64 18.29
CA LEU A 393 2.44 27.38 18.63
C LEU A 393 3.15 26.69 19.79
N LEU A 394 2.36 26.11 20.69
CA LEU A 394 2.79 25.14 21.70
C LEU A 394 2.47 23.73 21.19
N ASP A 395 3.48 22.88 21.11
CA ASP A 395 3.38 21.48 20.69
C ASP A 395 3.57 20.56 21.90
N PHE A 396 2.46 20.02 22.43
CA PHE A 396 2.50 19.16 23.61
C PHE A 396 2.77 17.72 23.17
N GLY A 397 3.89 17.16 23.63
CA GLY A 397 4.35 15.85 23.17
C GLY A 397 5.09 15.88 21.83
N GLY A 398 5.62 17.05 21.43
CA GLY A 398 6.26 17.28 20.13
C GLY A 398 7.61 16.59 19.93
N SER A 399 8.05 15.74 20.86
CA SER A 399 9.33 15.02 20.81
C SER A 399 10.51 15.99 20.65
N LEU A 400 11.42 15.75 19.68
CA LEU A 400 12.52 16.66 19.33
C LEU A 400 12.17 17.56 18.13
N GLY A 401 10.88 17.71 17.80
CA GLY A 401 10.37 18.56 16.73
C GLY A 401 9.94 17.83 15.47
N SER A 402 9.55 16.55 15.55
CA SER A 402 9.08 15.75 14.40
C SER A 402 8.02 16.48 13.57
N THR A 403 6.99 17.00 14.23
CA THR A 403 5.89 17.73 13.58
C THR A 403 6.35 19.06 12.99
N TYR A 404 7.26 19.76 13.64
CA TYR A 404 7.88 20.96 13.09
C TYR A 404 8.66 20.65 11.81
N PHE A 405 9.58 19.67 11.84
CA PHE A 405 10.40 19.33 10.68
C PHE A 405 9.58 18.78 9.51
N GLN A 406 8.49 18.06 9.79
CA GLN A 406 7.50 17.64 8.78
C GLN A 406 6.99 18.87 7.99
N ASN A 407 6.64 19.95 8.70
CA ASN A 407 5.97 21.13 8.12
C ASN A 407 6.93 22.28 7.76
N ARG A 408 8.20 22.22 8.16
CA ARG A 408 9.21 23.30 8.06
C ARG A 408 9.28 23.96 6.68
N LYS A 409 9.14 23.21 5.59
CA LYS A 409 9.17 23.76 4.22
C LYS A 409 8.13 24.86 3.99
N PHE A 410 6.93 24.70 4.55
CA PHE A 410 5.85 25.68 4.46
C PHE A 410 5.96 26.76 5.54
N LEU A 411 6.40 26.37 6.75
CA LEU A 411 6.54 27.29 7.87
C LEU A 411 7.67 28.32 7.67
N ASN A 412 8.73 27.97 6.93
CA ASN A 412 9.82 28.89 6.59
C ASN A 412 9.38 30.11 5.75
N GLY A 413 8.20 30.06 5.13
CA GLY A 413 7.63 31.20 4.40
C GLY A 413 6.89 32.22 5.28
N LEU A 414 6.73 31.93 6.58
CA LEU A 414 6.02 32.79 7.53
C LEU A 414 6.88 33.97 7.98
N SER A 415 6.24 35.07 8.35
CA SER A 415 6.93 36.28 8.83
C SER A 415 7.57 36.04 10.20
N ILE A 416 6.88 35.27 11.05
CA ILE A 416 7.37 34.78 12.34
C ILE A 416 6.86 33.35 12.52
N CYS A 417 7.76 32.42 12.84
CA CYS A 417 7.41 31.09 13.31
C CYS A 417 8.10 30.87 14.66
N LYS A 418 7.33 30.55 15.70
CA LYS A 418 7.81 30.10 17.00
C LYS A 418 7.09 28.80 17.36
N TRP A 419 7.88 27.77 17.65
CA TRP A 419 7.41 26.42 17.92
C TRP A 419 7.95 25.99 19.29
N SER A 420 7.07 25.98 20.29
CA SER A 420 7.41 25.69 21.69
C SER A 420 6.99 24.27 22.02
N ILE A 421 7.96 23.35 22.19
CA ILE A 421 7.69 21.97 22.56
C ILE A 421 7.62 21.84 24.07
N VAL A 422 6.56 21.20 24.57
CA VAL A 422 6.47 20.75 25.97
C VAL A 422 6.63 19.23 25.99
N GLU A 423 7.64 18.76 26.72
CA GLU A 423 8.00 17.34 26.75
C GLU A 423 8.68 16.95 28.08
N GLN A 424 8.88 15.66 28.31
CA GLN A 424 9.62 15.11 29.44
C GLN A 424 11.06 15.65 29.53
N GLN A 425 11.57 15.76 30.76
CA GLN A 425 12.84 16.42 31.08
C GLN A 425 14.05 15.94 30.25
N HIS A 426 14.15 14.64 29.96
CA HIS A 426 15.26 14.08 29.19
C HIS A 426 15.20 14.46 27.69
N PHE A 427 14.00 14.55 27.12
CA PHE A 427 13.78 15.08 25.77
C PHE A 427 14.01 16.59 25.73
N VAL A 428 13.55 17.34 26.73
CA VAL A 428 13.80 18.80 26.82
C VAL A 428 15.31 19.08 26.84
N LYS A 429 16.06 18.36 27.68
CA LYS A 429 17.52 18.48 27.72
C LYS A 429 18.16 18.18 26.35
N CYS A 430 17.78 17.07 25.73
CA CYS A 430 18.28 16.69 24.40
C CYS A 430 17.92 17.74 23.33
N GLY A 431 16.68 18.23 23.36
CA GLY A 431 16.16 19.27 22.47
C GLY A 431 16.92 20.57 22.58
N ILE A 432 17.18 21.05 23.80
CA ILE A 432 18.01 22.23 24.06
C ILE A 432 19.42 22.05 23.52
N GLU A 433 20.05 20.90 23.78
CA GLU A 433 21.43 20.64 23.38
C GLU A 433 21.60 20.50 21.86
N ASN A 434 20.63 19.92 21.16
CA ASN A 434 20.82 19.46 19.78
C ASN A 434 19.89 20.14 18.74
N PHE A 435 18.74 20.67 19.15
CA PHE A 435 17.68 21.10 18.24
C PHE A 435 17.24 22.55 18.42
N GLN A 436 17.40 23.13 19.61
CA GLN A 436 16.94 24.47 19.91
C GLN A 436 17.61 25.54 19.05
N ASP A 437 16.79 26.48 18.57
CA ASP A 437 17.20 27.67 17.84
C ASP A 437 16.20 28.82 18.07
N ASP A 438 16.25 29.86 17.24
CA ASP A 438 15.35 31.02 17.34
C ASP A 438 13.88 30.67 17.05
N THR A 439 13.62 29.55 16.38
CA THR A 439 12.28 29.07 16.00
C THR A 439 11.78 27.96 16.91
N LEU A 440 12.61 26.97 17.21
CA LEU A 440 12.25 25.76 17.96
C LEU A 440 12.76 25.85 19.40
N ASN A 441 11.86 25.81 20.38
CA ASN A 441 12.18 25.94 21.81
C ASN A 441 11.60 24.78 22.63
N PHE A 442 12.21 24.45 23.77
CA PHE A 442 11.82 23.30 24.59
C PHE A 442 11.55 23.71 26.04
N PHE A 443 10.48 23.18 26.62
CA PHE A 443 10.00 23.52 27.96
C PHE A 443 9.53 22.26 28.70
N ASN A 444 9.64 22.23 30.04
CA ASN A 444 9.16 21.09 30.82
C ASN A 444 7.66 21.18 31.09
N THR A 445 7.08 22.39 31.05
CA THR A 445 5.67 22.61 31.39
C THR A 445 4.99 23.58 30.42
N ILE A 446 3.66 23.44 30.30
CA ILE A 446 2.82 24.38 29.54
C ILE A 446 3.01 25.80 30.06
N LYS A 447 3.05 25.96 31.38
CA LYS A 447 3.22 27.27 32.03
C LYS A 447 4.53 27.96 31.63
N GLU A 448 5.66 27.23 31.64
CA GLU A 448 6.96 27.78 31.21
C GLU A 448 6.92 28.26 29.76
N ALA A 449 6.34 27.46 28.87
CA ALA A 449 6.19 27.82 27.46
C ALA A 449 5.28 29.05 27.26
N VAL A 450 4.16 29.11 27.99
CA VAL A 450 3.21 30.24 27.97
C VAL A 450 3.85 31.52 28.48
N ASP A 451 4.52 31.47 29.63
CA ASP A 451 5.15 32.65 30.24
C ASP A 451 6.28 33.21 29.35
N THR A 452 7.03 32.33 28.69
CA THR A 452 8.23 32.70 27.90
C THR A 452 7.86 33.17 26.49
N ASN A 453 7.13 32.33 25.74
CA ASN A 453 6.90 32.54 24.32
C ASN A 453 5.50 33.07 24.01
N LYS A 454 4.55 33.00 24.96
CA LYS A 454 3.15 33.41 24.78
C LYS A 454 2.49 32.81 23.52
N PRO A 455 2.61 31.48 23.28
CA PRO A 455 1.88 30.79 22.23
C PRO A 455 0.39 31.08 22.31
N ASN A 456 -0.24 31.25 21.16
CA ASN A 456 -1.68 31.49 21.06
C ASN A 456 -2.43 30.27 20.52
N VAL A 457 -1.72 29.22 20.14
CA VAL A 457 -2.28 27.94 19.71
C VAL A 457 -1.58 26.82 20.45
N ILE A 458 -2.33 25.79 20.82
CA ILE A 458 -1.78 24.53 21.33
C ILE A 458 -2.15 23.36 20.40
N LEU A 459 -1.19 22.46 20.21
CA LEU A 459 -1.30 21.25 19.41
C LEU A 459 -1.08 20.01 20.27
N PHE A 460 -1.96 19.03 20.09
CA PHE A 460 -1.82 17.65 20.54
C PHE A 460 -1.81 16.75 19.29
N SER A 461 -0.65 16.31 18.84
CA SER A 461 -0.52 15.47 17.65
C SER A 461 -0.16 14.05 18.03
N SER A 462 -1.16 13.16 18.09
CA SER A 462 -0.99 11.77 18.53
C SER A 462 -0.39 11.62 19.94
N THR A 463 -0.79 12.50 20.86
CA THR A 463 -0.21 12.54 22.23
C THR A 463 -1.25 12.31 23.32
N ILE A 464 -2.42 12.94 23.24
CA ILE A 464 -3.36 13.01 24.35
C ILE A 464 -3.89 11.63 24.78
N GLN A 465 -3.98 10.68 23.86
CA GLN A 465 -4.39 9.30 24.13
C GLN A 465 -3.37 8.50 24.96
N TYR A 466 -2.14 9.00 25.12
CA TYR A 466 -1.07 8.35 25.87
C TYR A 466 -0.88 8.91 27.29
N LEU A 467 -1.82 9.74 27.74
CA LEU A 467 -1.80 10.34 29.07
C LEU A 467 -2.63 9.55 30.08
N GLU A 468 -2.14 9.48 31.32
CA GLU A 468 -2.87 8.90 32.43
C GLU A 468 -4.18 9.64 32.70
N ASP A 469 -4.10 10.96 32.85
CA ASP A 469 -5.24 11.87 32.97
C ASP A 469 -5.16 12.99 31.90
N PRO A 470 -5.78 12.79 30.73
CA PRO A 470 -5.80 13.83 29.69
C PRO A 470 -6.64 15.05 30.10
N PHE A 471 -7.66 14.90 30.96
CA PHE A 471 -8.52 16.01 31.35
C PHE A 471 -7.87 16.93 32.37
N GLU A 472 -6.91 16.43 33.16
CA GLU A 472 -6.03 17.28 33.97
C GLU A 472 -5.21 18.22 33.09
N ILE A 473 -4.58 17.70 32.04
CA ILE A 473 -3.82 18.52 31.08
C ILE A 473 -4.73 19.50 30.37
N LEU A 474 -5.91 19.07 29.91
CA LEU A 474 -6.88 19.98 29.28
C LEU A 474 -7.36 21.07 30.24
N SER A 475 -7.48 20.78 31.54
CA SER A 475 -7.82 21.80 32.55
C SER A 475 -6.75 22.90 32.59
N GLN A 476 -5.46 22.54 32.58
CA GLN A 476 -4.36 23.51 32.50
C GLN A 476 -4.40 24.32 31.21
N VAL A 477 -4.77 23.70 30.08
CA VAL A 477 -4.95 24.40 28.80
C VAL A 477 -6.05 25.46 28.88
N LEU A 478 -7.18 25.14 29.54
CA LEU A 478 -8.28 26.08 29.72
C LEU A 478 -7.88 27.31 30.56
N GLU A 479 -6.95 27.18 31.51
CA GLU A 479 -6.44 28.31 32.31
C GLU A 479 -5.66 29.33 31.47
N HIS A 480 -4.98 28.87 30.42
CA HIS A 480 -4.11 29.70 29.57
C HIS A 480 -4.82 30.35 28.38
N ASN A 481 -6.09 30.03 28.12
CA ASN A 481 -6.96 30.78 27.21
C ASN A 481 -6.42 30.94 25.76
N PHE A 482 -5.81 29.90 25.20
CA PHE A 482 -5.36 29.83 23.80
C PHE A 482 -6.47 30.25 22.82
N ASP A 483 -6.10 30.84 21.68
CA ASP A 483 -7.06 31.19 20.62
C ASP A 483 -7.60 29.92 19.93
N PHE A 484 -6.74 28.91 19.79
CA PHE A 484 -7.08 27.62 19.19
C PHE A 484 -6.43 26.44 19.93
N ILE A 485 -7.16 25.32 19.96
CA ILE A 485 -6.68 24.01 20.41
C ILE A 485 -6.82 23.05 19.24
N ILE A 486 -5.72 22.41 18.83
CA ILE A 486 -5.70 21.44 17.74
C ILE A 486 -5.41 20.05 18.30
N PHE A 487 -6.25 19.10 17.95
CA PHE A 487 -5.97 17.68 18.05
C PHE A 487 -5.65 17.17 16.64
N ASP A 488 -4.49 16.57 16.41
CA ASP A 488 -4.14 15.86 15.17
C ASP A 488 -3.94 14.38 15.48
N ARG A 489 -4.29 13.50 14.53
CA ARG A 489 -4.14 12.04 14.65
C ARG A 489 -4.60 11.51 16.01
N THR A 490 -5.79 11.94 16.43
CA THR A 490 -6.36 11.58 17.72
C THR A 490 -7.48 10.56 17.53
N PRO A 491 -7.30 9.30 17.97
CA PRO A 491 -8.35 8.29 17.87
C PRO A 491 -9.41 8.48 18.95
N LEU A 492 -10.66 8.68 18.52
CA LEU A 492 -11.80 8.92 19.42
C LEU A 492 -12.91 7.91 19.17
N ILE A 493 -13.58 7.50 20.25
CA ILE A 493 -14.78 6.68 20.23
C ILE A 493 -15.99 7.53 19.85
N TYR A 494 -16.81 7.02 18.91
CA TYR A 494 -18.07 7.64 18.47
C TYR A 494 -19.33 6.89 18.91
N SER A 495 -19.17 5.78 19.65
CA SER A 495 -20.28 5.05 20.27
C SER A 495 -20.68 5.68 21.62
N ASP A 496 -21.59 5.02 22.34
CA ASP A 496 -22.07 5.38 23.68
C ASP A 496 -21.05 5.08 24.80
N LYS A 497 -19.96 4.37 24.51
CA LYS A 497 -18.87 4.10 25.46
C LYS A 497 -18.16 5.41 25.83
N THR A 498 -17.99 5.66 27.13
CA THR A 498 -17.37 6.90 27.66
C THR A 498 -15.88 6.99 27.43
N GLU A 499 -15.19 5.85 27.51
CA GLU A 499 -13.77 5.69 27.21
C GLU A 499 -13.41 4.20 27.12
N HIS A 500 -12.20 3.91 26.64
CA HIS A 500 -11.65 2.56 26.63
C HIS A 500 -10.13 2.58 26.79
N ILE A 501 -9.59 1.72 27.66
CA ILE A 501 -8.14 1.63 27.93
C ILE A 501 -7.63 0.27 27.45
N MET A 502 -6.60 0.31 26.61
CA MET A 502 -5.94 -0.88 26.05
C MET A 502 -4.43 -0.74 26.15
N ILE A 503 -3.71 -1.76 25.71
CA ILE A 503 -2.27 -1.67 25.43
C ILE A 503 -2.09 -1.72 23.93
N GLN A 504 -1.32 -0.75 23.42
CA GLN A 504 -0.83 -0.76 22.05
C GLN A 504 0.55 -1.43 22.01
N LYS A 505 0.71 -2.39 21.11
CA LYS A 505 2.00 -2.99 20.77
C LYS A 505 2.61 -2.22 19.61
N VAL A 506 3.78 -1.64 19.83
CA VAL A 506 4.53 -0.92 18.80
C VAL A 506 5.20 -1.93 17.85
N PRO A 507 5.08 -1.76 16.52
CA PRO A 507 5.79 -2.60 15.55
C PRO A 507 7.29 -2.65 15.85
N GLU A 508 7.91 -3.84 15.76
CA GLU A 508 9.35 -3.99 16.07
C GLU A 508 10.25 -3.18 15.13
N GLU A 509 9.77 -2.86 13.92
CA GLU A 509 10.44 -1.97 12.97
C GLU A 509 10.63 -0.55 13.52
N ILE A 510 9.68 -0.11 14.36
CA ILE A 510 9.73 1.19 15.06
C ILE A 510 10.54 1.03 16.34
N TYR A 511 10.10 0.21 17.29
CA TYR A 511 10.89 -0.26 18.43
C TYR A 511 10.03 -1.23 19.25
N LYS A 512 10.66 -2.13 20.00
CA LYS A 512 9.94 -3.06 20.86
C LYS A 512 9.42 -2.33 22.10
N ALA A 513 8.15 -1.92 22.07
CA ALA A 513 7.46 -1.34 23.22
C ALA A 513 5.98 -1.75 23.26
N GLU A 514 5.46 -1.78 24.48
CA GLU A 514 4.04 -1.93 24.80
C GLU A 514 3.66 -0.72 25.65
N ILE A 515 2.60 -0.02 25.23
CA ILE A 515 2.28 1.32 25.72
C ILE A 515 0.79 1.39 26.03
N PRO A 516 0.38 1.87 27.21
CA PRO A 516 -1.03 2.08 27.50
C PRO A 516 -1.60 3.14 26.54
N ILE A 517 -2.81 2.91 26.04
CA ILE A 517 -3.54 3.85 25.19
C ILE A 517 -4.98 3.99 25.69
N ARG A 518 -5.46 5.23 25.75
CA ARG A 518 -6.82 5.60 26.12
C ARG A 518 -7.56 6.16 24.91
N PHE A 519 -8.60 5.45 24.49
CA PHE A 519 -9.55 5.95 23.51
C PHE A 519 -10.64 6.74 24.23
N MET A 520 -10.58 8.07 24.14
CA MET A 520 -11.60 8.95 24.73
C MET A 520 -12.84 9.01 23.84
N ASN A 521 -14.00 9.26 24.45
CA ASN A 521 -15.21 9.55 23.70
C ASN A 521 -15.18 10.99 23.13
N HIS A 522 -15.55 11.12 21.86
CA HIS A 522 -15.60 12.41 21.15
C HIS A 522 -16.56 13.41 21.79
N PHE A 523 -17.73 12.95 22.26
CA PHE A 523 -18.72 13.79 22.92
C PHE A 523 -18.23 14.28 24.28
N SER A 524 -17.55 13.43 25.06
CA SER A 524 -16.94 13.82 26.33
C SER A 524 -15.87 14.90 26.15
N LEU A 525 -14.95 14.70 25.19
CA LEU A 525 -13.93 15.70 24.85
C LEU A 525 -14.55 17.03 24.42
N SER A 526 -15.51 16.96 23.49
CA SER A 526 -16.19 18.15 22.95
C SER A 526 -16.97 18.89 24.04
N THR A 527 -17.68 18.18 24.91
CA THR A 527 -18.45 18.77 26.01
C THR A 527 -17.55 19.43 27.04
N PHE A 528 -16.40 18.83 27.34
CA PHE A 528 -15.42 19.39 28.26
C PHE A 528 -14.90 20.75 27.76
N LEU A 529 -14.59 20.85 26.46
CA LEU A 529 -14.08 22.07 25.84
C LEU A 529 -15.18 23.09 25.50
N ALA A 530 -16.43 22.65 25.32
CA ALA A 530 -17.57 23.49 24.94
C ALA A 530 -17.85 24.69 25.87
N LYS A 531 -17.30 24.66 27.09
CA LYS A 531 -17.43 25.76 28.05
C LYS A 531 -16.74 27.05 27.57
N ASN A 532 -15.61 26.92 26.86
CA ASN A 532 -14.75 28.04 26.48
C ASN A 532 -14.40 28.04 24.98
N TYR A 533 -14.69 26.94 24.27
CA TYR A 533 -14.30 26.73 22.89
C TYR A 533 -15.45 26.12 22.10
N GLU A 534 -15.53 26.48 20.82
CA GLU A 534 -16.41 25.85 19.84
C GLU A 534 -15.60 25.01 18.85
N VAL A 535 -16.21 23.96 18.29
CA VAL A 535 -15.58 23.20 17.20
C VAL A 535 -15.57 24.07 15.95
N PHE A 536 -14.37 24.47 15.52
CA PHE A 536 -14.18 25.26 14.31
C PHE A 536 -14.20 24.37 13.06
N SER A 537 -13.50 23.23 13.10
CA SER A 537 -13.51 22.27 12.02
C SER A 537 -13.08 20.88 12.51
N GLU A 538 -13.55 19.85 11.82
CA GLU A 538 -13.19 18.46 12.07
C GLU A 538 -12.90 17.76 10.74
N PHE A 539 -11.79 17.00 10.70
CA PHE A 539 -11.35 16.22 9.56
C PHE A 539 -11.05 14.78 9.98
N ASP A 540 -11.18 13.85 9.04
CA ASP A 540 -10.59 12.53 9.20
C ASP A 540 -9.06 12.64 9.08
N ALA A 541 -8.33 12.09 10.04
CA ALA A 541 -6.88 11.94 9.98
C ALA A 541 -6.51 10.63 9.25
N ASP A 542 -5.21 10.38 9.06
CA ASP A 542 -4.70 9.20 8.36
C ASP A 542 -5.34 7.89 8.86
N GLU A 543 -5.60 6.97 7.92
CA GLU A 543 -6.24 5.69 8.23
C GLU A 543 -5.27 4.79 9.01
N GLU A 544 -5.49 4.68 10.31
CA GLU A 544 -4.87 3.70 11.20
C GLU A 544 -5.83 2.53 11.48
N ILE A 545 -5.26 1.39 11.86
CA ILE A 545 -6.05 0.20 12.25
C ILE A 545 -6.41 0.37 13.72
N PHE A 546 -7.70 0.36 14.04
CA PHE A 546 -8.21 0.38 15.42
C PHE A 546 -9.21 -0.75 15.64
N PRO A 547 -9.46 -1.15 16.90
CA PRO A 547 -10.51 -2.11 17.25
C PRO A 547 -11.87 -1.70 16.69
N VAL A 548 -12.51 -2.60 15.93
CA VAL A 548 -13.74 -2.29 15.19
C VAL A 548 -14.96 -2.20 16.09
N ASP A 549 -14.95 -2.91 17.21
CA ASP A 549 -16.03 -2.92 18.21
C ASP A 549 -16.11 -1.65 19.07
N LEU A 550 -15.15 -0.74 18.91
CA LEU A 550 -15.10 0.54 19.63
C LEU A 550 -15.61 1.72 18.80
N GLU A 551 -15.92 1.52 17.51
CA GLU A 551 -16.34 2.60 16.60
C GLU A 551 -15.38 3.81 16.60
N ILE A 552 -14.07 3.54 16.65
CA ILE A 552 -13.03 4.56 16.70
C ILE A 552 -12.90 5.24 15.33
N LYS A 553 -12.73 6.57 15.36
CA LYS A 553 -12.28 7.34 14.19
C LYS A 553 -11.05 8.16 14.56
N ASN A 554 -10.04 8.12 13.70
CA ASN A 554 -8.87 8.99 13.81
C ASN A 554 -9.22 10.38 13.30
N LYS A 555 -9.00 11.41 14.11
CA LYS A 555 -9.50 12.76 13.82
C LYS A 555 -8.42 13.81 13.95
N CYS A 556 -8.56 14.83 13.10
CA CYS A 556 -8.00 16.14 13.35
C CYS A 556 -9.14 17.10 13.71
N ILE A 557 -9.13 17.67 14.91
CA ILE A 557 -10.19 18.56 15.42
C ILE A 557 -9.58 19.88 15.82
N ILE A 558 -10.16 20.97 15.32
CA ILE A 558 -9.77 22.33 15.66
C ILE A 558 -10.87 22.93 16.51
N PHE A 559 -10.52 23.33 17.72
CA PHE A 559 -11.36 24.14 18.58
C PHE A 559 -10.90 25.59 18.51
N LYS A 560 -11.86 26.50 18.42
CA LYS A 560 -11.62 27.95 18.46
C LYS A 560 -12.25 28.50 19.73
N LYS A 561 -11.56 29.42 20.39
CA LYS A 561 -12.08 30.12 21.56
C LYS A 561 -13.38 30.84 21.22
N ALA A 562 -14.41 30.62 22.04
CA ALA A 562 -15.76 31.15 21.87
C ALA A 562 -15.87 32.65 22.19
#